data_AF-A0A1E5VHF4-F1
#
_entry.id   AF-A0A1E5VHF4-F1
#
_cell.length_a   1.000
_cell.length_b   1.000
_cell.length_c   1.000
_cell.angle_alpha   90.00
_cell.angle_beta   90.00
_cell.angle_gamma   90.00
#
_symmetry.space_group_name_H-M   'P 1'
#
loop_
_entity.id
_entity.type
_entity.pdbx_description
1 polymer ?
#
loop_
_entity_poly.entity_id
_entity_poly.type
_entity_poly.pdbx_seq_one_letter_code
_entity_poly.pdbx_strand_id
1 'polypeptide(L)' 'MKFLEYTPLDSLNLFLDQLNLGDCTIRGNLEAFSCKKLGT' A
#
# COMPACT_ATOMS: atom_id res chain seq x y z
N MET A 1 -5.14 -1.00 15.12
CA MET A 1 -4.86 -0.19 13.91
C MET A 1 -6.17 0.26 13.28
N LYS A 2 -6.23 1.47 12.72
CA LYS A 2 -7.34 1.93 11.86
C LYS A 2 -6.77 2.13 10.44
N PHE A 3 -7.41 1.55 9.44
CA PHE A 3 -7.04 1.76 8.03
C PHE A 3 -7.29 3.22 7.64
N LEU A 4 -6.37 3.78 6.86
CA LEU A 4 -6.46 5.12 6.35
C LEU A 4 -6.57 5.05 4.82
N GLU A 5 -7.71 5.44 4.27
CA GLU A 5 -7.85 5.66 2.83
C GLU A 5 -6.97 6.84 2.43
N TYR A 6 -6.06 6.60 1.48
CA TYR A 6 -5.17 7.62 0.96
C TYR A 6 -5.02 7.44 -0.55
N THR A 7 -5.82 8.18 -1.31
CA THR A 7 -5.96 8.04 -2.76
C THR A 7 -4.64 8.05 -3.55
N PRO A 8 -3.60 8.82 -3.17
CA PRO A 8 -2.32 8.73 -3.87
C PRO A 8 -1.61 7.37 -3.73
N LEU A 9 -1.86 6.61 -2.66
CA LEU A 9 -1.32 5.24 -2.53
C LEU A 9 -1.97 4.30 -3.55
N ASP A 10 -3.23 4.51 -3.92
CA ASP A 10 -3.92 3.65 -4.90
C ASP A 10 -3.22 3.68 -6.27
N SER A 11 -2.79 4.86 -6.71
CA SER A 11 -2.05 5.00 -7.98
C SER A 11 -0.69 4.32 -7.95
N LEU A 12 0.01 4.38 -6.80
CA LEU A 12 1.28 3.67 -6.61
C LEU A 12 1.07 2.16 -6.53
N ASN A 13 0.00 1.71 -5.89
CA ASN A 13 -0.34 0.29 -5.78
C ASN A 13 -0.72 -0.29 -7.14
N LEU A 14 -1.45 0.46 -7.98
CA LEU A 14 -1.72 0.06 -9.37
C LEU A 14 -0.43 -0.10 -10.19
N PHE A 15 0.54 0.81 -10.01
CA PHE A 15 1.83 0.71 -10.67
C PHE A 15 2.63 -0.52 -10.17
N LEU A 16 2.60 -0.78 -8.87
CA LEU A 16 3.36 -1.86 -8.24
C LEU A 16 2.67 -3.24 -8.32
N ASP A 17 1.42 -3.35 -8.77
CA ASP A 17 0.69 -4.62 -8.82
C ASP A 17 1.39 -5.65 -9.73
N GLN A 18 1.88 -5.20 -10.89
CA GLN A 18 2.57 -6.04 -11.88
C GLN A 18 3.66 -5.27 -12.61
N LEU A 19 4.60 -4.70 -11.86
CA LEU A 19 5.73 -4.01 -12.47
C LEU A 19 6.68 -5.03 -13.12
N ASN A 20 6.51 -5.22 -14.43
CA ASN A 20 7.29 -6.14 -15.23
C ASN A 20 8.59 -5.48 -15.71
N LEU A 21 9.74 -6.08 -15.40
CA LEU A 21 11.07 -5.63 -15.80
C LEU A 21 11.69 -6.51 -16.90
N GLY A 22 10.87 -7.34 -17.56
CA GLY A 22 11.29 -8.34 -18.55
C GLY A 22 11.50 -9.71 -17.90
N ASP A 23 12.61 -9.89 -17.21
CA ASP A 23 13.01 -11.18 -16.62
C ASP A 23 12.41 -11.43 -15.23
N CYS A 24 11.89 -10.38 -14.59
CA CYS A 24 11.26 -10.48 -13.29
C CYS A 24 10.07 -9.50 -13.17
N THR A 25 9.17 -9.80 -12.23
CA THR A 25 8.03 -8.96 -11.91
C THR A 25 8.13 -8.56 -10.45
N ILE A 26 8.05 -7.26 -10.18
CA ILE A 26 7.94 -6.72 -8.83
C ILE A 26 6.46 -6.56 -8.49
N ARG A 27 6.10 -7.04 -7.31
CA ARG A 27 4.77 -6.85 -6.72
C ARG A 27 4.90 -6.09 -5.41
N GLY A 28 4.08 -5.06 -5.23
CA GLY A 28 4.07 -4.26 -4.02
C GLY A 28 2.68 -3.70 -3.73
N ASN A 29 2.41 -3.48 -2.44
CA ASN A 29 1.20 -2.85 -1.96
C ASN A 29 1.56 -1.99 -0.74
N LEU A 30 1.06 -0.75 -0.73
CA LEU A 30 1.25 0.24 0.31
C LEU A 30 -0.09 0.46 1.00
N GLU A 31 -0.09 0.23 2.31
CA GLU A 31 -1.28 0.40 3.15
C GLU A 31 -0.95 1.31 4.33
N ALA A 32 -1.82 2.29 4.57
CA ALA A 32 -1.65 3.24 5.65
C ALA A 32 -2.52 2.84 6.85
N PHE A 33 -1.89 2.77 8.03
CA PHE A 33 -2.56 2.46 9.28
C PHE A 33 -2.19 3.47 10.35
N SER A 34 -3.18 3.92 11.12
CA SER A 34 -2.92 4.62 12.38
C SER A 34 -2.98 3.66 13.57
N CYS A 35 -2.05 3.86 14.50
CA CYS A 35 -2.09 3.20 15.80
C CYS A 35 -3.32 3.71 16.57
N LYS A 36 -4.18 2.79 17.00
CA LYS A 36 -5.22 3.13 17.98
C LYS A 36 -4.51 3.27 19.33
N LYS A 37 -4.83 4.31 20.09
CA LYS A 37 -4.42 4.38 21.48
C LYS A 37 -5.04 3.18 22.20
N LEU A 38 -4.23 2.37 22.90
CA LEU A 38 -4.78 1.40 23.84
C LEU A 38 -5.53 2.21 24.92
N GLY A 39 -6.68 1.70 25.37
CA GLY A 39 -7.66 2.42 26.19
C GLY A 39 -7.07 3.35 27.26
N THR A 40 -7.71 4.49 27.47
CA THR A 40 -7.72 5.13 28.78
C THR A 40 -8.37 4.22 29.81
#